data_AF-A0A7Z8VHY1-F1
#
_entry.id   AF-A0A7Z8VHY1-F1
#
_cell.length_a   1.000
_cell.length_b   1.000
_cell.length_c   1.000
_cell.angle_alpha   90.00
_cell.angle_beta   90.00
_cell.angle_gamma   90.00
#
_symmetry.space_group_name_H-M   'P 1'
#
loop_
_entity.id
_entity.type
_entity.pdbx_description
1 polymer ?
#
loop_
_entity_poly.entity_id
_entity_poly.type
_entity_poly.pdbx_seq_one_letter_code
_entity_poly.pdbx_strand_id
1 'polypeptide(L)'
;MKKIELLSPAGTLRNMRYAFAYGADAVYAGQPRYSLRVRNNDFLDENLAKGIAEAHALGKKFFLAANVIPHNTKIKTFIKDIAPIVAMRPDALIMADPGLIMMAREQWPDMPIHLSVQANTVNFAAVKFWQKMGVERIILSRELSLDEIAEIRQECPDMELEVFVHGALCIAYSGRCLLSGYFNHRDPNQGTCTNSCRWKYDTKPAHENAEGDFVLDGGSLSLDDLNSSTANCGGAERHPLADEVYFLEEEGRPGELLPVMEDEHGTYIMNSKDLRAIEHIHRLVEIGVDSLKIEGRTKSHYYVARTAQTYKQAIDDAVAGRDFQPELIGVLENLANRGYTDGFYQRHHTHEHQNYLTGYSKSHQQQFCGEIRAYDKNTGLAEILVKNKFAVGDKLEFIHPEGNHDIIVKSMEDLHGHEIQEASGGGYEVKIPIPAFENNLGLLARYIK
;
A
#
# COMPACT_ATOMS: atom_id res chain seq x y z
N MET A 1 5.40 -23.17 -14.91
CA MET A 1 4.82 -22.67 -13.64
C MET A 1 3.57 -21.87 -13.95
N LYS A 2 2.57 -21.86 -13.06
CA LYS A 2 1.37 -21.02 -13.19
C LYS A 2 1.81 -19.54 -13.18
N LYS A 3 1.22 -18.70 -14.04
CA LYS A 3 1.51 -17.27 -14.05
C LYS A 3 0.97 -16.65 -12.75
N ILE A 4 1.84 -15.98 -12.00
CA ILE A 4 1.47 -15.26 -10.77
C ILE A 4 0.91 -13.89 -11.19
N GLU A 5 -0.26 -13.53 -10.69
CA GLU A 5 -0.90 -12.25 -10.97
C GLU A 5 -0.36 -11.16 -10.03
N LEU A 6 0.05 -10.01 -10.58
CA LEU A 6 0.31 -8.80 -9.78
C LEU A 6 -0.91 -7.90 -9.78
N LEU A 7 -1.55 -7.76 -8.62
CA LEU A 7 -2.71 -6.89 -8.41
C LEU A 7 -2.31 -5.55 -7.78
N SER A 8 -2.46 -4.48 -8.55
CA SER A 8 -2.10 -3.12 -8.13
C SER A 8 -3.32 -2.24 -7.81
N PRO A 9 -3.19 -1.23 -6.93
CA PRO A 9 -4.27 -0.31 -6.64
C PRO A 9 -4.43 0.71 -7.76
N ALA A 10 -5.65 0.93 -8.25
CA ALA A 10 -5.94 2.02 -9.16
C ALA A 10 -6.30 3.29 -8.39
N GLY A 11 -7.49 3.38 -7.78
CA GLY A 11 -7.98 4.60 -7.13
C GLY A 11 -8.30 5.75 -8.11
N THR A 12 -7.47 5.96 -9.13
CA THR A 12 -7.76 6.82 -10.28
C THR A 12 -7.51 6.14 -11.63
N LEU A 13 -8.15 6.59 -12.72
CA LEU A 13 -7.81 6.17 -14.09
C LEU A 13 -6.33 6.39 -14.41
N ARG A 14 -5.79 7.50 -13.91
CA ARG A 14 -4.38 7.83 -14.07
C ARG A 14 -3.50 6.76 -13.42
N ASN A 15 -3.73 6.46 -12.16
CA ASN A 15 -2.97 5.43 -11.44
C ASN A 15 -3.12 4.05 -12.08
N MET A 16 -4.32 3.68 -12.57
CA MET A 16 -4.53 2.43 -13.31
C MET A 16 -3.60 2.31 -14.52
N ARG A 17 -3.51 3.36 -15.35
CA ARG A 17 -2.66 3.37 -16.54
C ARG A 17 -1.17 3.23 -16.17
N TYR A 18 -0.74 3.90 -15.10
CA TYR A 18 0.61 3.70 -14.56
C TYR A 18 0.81 2.28 -14.03
N ALA A 19 -0.15 1.70 -13.31
CA ALA A 19 -0.05 0.32 -12.82
C ALA A 19 0.17 -0.67 -13.98
N PHE A 20 -0.65 -0.58 -15.03
CA PHE A 20 -0.53 -1.46 -16.19
C PHE A 20 0.74 -1.24 -16.98
N ALA A 21 1.11 0.01 -17.24
CA ALA A 21 2.35 0.34 -17.96
C ALA A 21 3.59 -0.19 -17.24
N TYR A 22 3.58 -0.21 -15.91
CA TYR A 22 4.71 -0.67 -15.08
C TYR A 22 4.57 -2.13 -14.63
N GLY A 23 3.70 -2.92 -15.25
CA GLY A 23 3.76 -4.39 -15.15
C GLY A 23 2.66 -5.06 -14.33
N ALA A 24 1.68 -4.33 -13.79
CA ALA A 24 0.53 -4.95 -13.14
C ALA A 24 -0.28 -5.81 -14.14
N ASP A 25 -0.79 -6.95 -13.69
CA ASP A 25 -1.66 -7.84 -14.47
C ASP A 25 -3.14 -7.54 -14.25
N ALA A 26 -3.46 -7.02 -13.07
CA ALA A 26 -4.79 -6.62 -12.67
C ALA A 26 -4.73 -5.32 -11.85
N VAL A 27 -5.83 -4.59 -11.83
CA VAL A 27 -6.04 -3.50 -10.88
C VAL A 27 -7.29 -3.71 -10.04
N TYR A 28 -7.34 -3.06 -8.88
CA TYR A 28 -8.58 -2.93 -8.12
C TYR A 28 -8.93 -1.48 -7.80
N ALA A 29 -10.22 -1.18 -7.85
CA ALA A 29 -10.81 0.07 -7.40
C ALA A 29 -11.87 -0.19 -6.31
N GLY A 30 -12.23 0.84 -5.55
CA GLY A 30 -13.34 0.75 -4.60
C GLY A 30 -14.66 1.11 -5.27
N GLN A 31 -15.74 0.37 -5.01
CA GLN A 31 -17.06 0.88 -5.32
C GLN A 31 -17.42 1.98 -4.32
N PRO A 32 -17.82 3.18 -4.77
CA PRO A 32 -18.38 4.19 -3.87
C PRO A 32 -19.48 3.60 -2.97
N ARG A 33 -19.62 4.08 -1.73
CA ARG A 33 -20.58 3.61 -0.69
C ARG A 33 -20.34 2.20 -0.13
N TYR A 34 -19.74 1.27 -0.88
CA TYR A 34 -19.56 -0.15 -0.50
C TYR A 34 -18.11 -0.60 -0.36
N SER A 35 -17.13 0.28 -0.49
CA SER A 35 -15.70 -0.04 -0.30
C SER A 35 -15.11 0.55 0.99
N LEU A 36 -14.09 -0.11 1.52
CA LEU A 36 -13.37 0.35 2.72
C LEU A 36 -12.51 1.60 2.54
N ARG A 37 -12.41 2.15 1.32
CA ARG A 37 -11.65 3.36 1.05
C ARG A 37 -12.47 4.22 0.10
N VAL A 38 -13.28 5.11 0.69
CA VAL A 38 -14.18 6.00 -0.07
C VAL A 38 -13.46 7.26 -0.57
N ARG A 39 -12.28 7.59 -0.02
CA ARG A 39 -11.54 8.81 -0.35
C ARG A 39 -10.66 8.64 -1.58
N ASN A 40 -10.48 9.74 -2.33
CA ASN A 40 -9.58 9.85 -3.49
C ASN A 40 -9.85 8.76 -4.54
N ASN A 41 -11.12 8.52 -4.83
CA ASN A 41 -11.56 7.55 -5.81
C ASN A 41 -12.26 8.27 -6.97
N ASP A 42 -11.72 8.18 -8.18
CA ASP A 42 -12.34 8.77 -9.38
C ASP A 42 -13.23 7.81 -10.17
N PHE A 43 -13.30 6.54 -9.76
CA PHE A 43 -14.08 5.48 -10.41
C PHE A 43 -15.57 5.58 -10.04
N LEU A 44 -16.16 6.69 -10.47
CA LEU A 44 -17.61 6.85 -10.63
C LEU A 44 -18.04 6.26 -11.98
N ASP A 45 -19.34 6.11 -12.22
CA ASP A 45 -19.94 5.35 -13.34
C ASP A 45 -19.21 5.49 -14.69
N GLU A 46 -18.95 6.72 -15.18
CA GLU A 46 -18.28 6.94 -16.47
C GLU A 46 -16.81 6.49 -16.46
N ASN A 47 -16.05 6.88 -15.44
CA ASN A 47 -14.64 6.52 -15.32
C ASN A 47 -14.45 5.03 -15.02
N LEU A 48 -15.39 4.41 -14.31
CA LEU A 48 -15.39 2.98 -14.05
C LEU A 48 -15.60 2.19 -15.35
N ALA A 49 -16.63 2.53 -16.12
CA ALA A 49 -16.87 1.88 -17.42
C ALA A 49 -15.66 2.04 -18.35
N LYS A 50 -15.07 3.25 -18.40
CA LYS A 50 -13.85 3.52 -19.15
C LYS A 50 -12.66 2.70 -18.64
N GLY A 51 -12.48 2.61 -17.33
CA GLY A 51 -11.39 1.88 -16.70
C GLY A 51 -11.44 0.38 -17.01
N ILE A 52 -12.63 -0.23 -16.90
CA ILE A 52 -12.86 -1.64 -17.24
C ILE A 52 -12.58 -1.87 -18.73
N ALA A 53 -13.12 -1.02 -19.62
CA ALA A 53 -12.90 -1.16 -21.05
C ALA A 53 -11.42 -1.03 -21.44
N GLU A 54 -10.69 -0.07 -20.86
CA GLU A 54 -9.24 0.09 -21.08
C GLU A 54 -8.45 -1.13 -20.57
N ALA A 55 -8.80 -1.67 -19.39
CA ALA A 55 -8.16 -2.87 -18.87
C ALA A 55 -8.36 -4.07 -19.83
N HIS A 56 -9.60 -4.32 -20.25
CA HIS A 56 -9.93 -5.42 -21.16
C HIS A 56 -9.26 -5.27 -22.53
N ALA A 57 -9.18 -4.05 -23.07
CA ALA A 57 -8.47 -3.78 -24.32
C ALA A 57 -6.96 -4.10 -24.24
N LEU A 58 -6.37 -4.02 -23.04
CA LEU A 58 -4.99 -4.40 -22.76
C LEU A 58 -4.82 -5.89 -22.40
N GLY A 59 -5.91 -6.67 -22.37
CA GLY A 59 -5.89 -8.06 -21.88
C GLY A 59 -5.60 -8.16 -20.37
N LYS A 60 -5.91 -7.10 -19.62
CA LYS A 60 -5.71 -6.98 -18.17
C LYS A 60 -7.05 -7.03 -17.44
N LYS A 61 -7.02 -7.32 -16.14
CA LYS A 61 -8.24 -7.45 -15.33
C LYS A 61 -8.52 -6.21 -14.48
N PHE A 62 -9.80 -5.98 -14.22
CA PHE A 62 -10.29 -4.92 -13.35
C PHE A 62 -11.23 -5.49 -12.28
N PHE A 63 -10.79 -5.46 -11.03
CA PHE A 63 -11.58 -5.91 -9.88
C PHE A 63 -12.19 -4.74 -9.12
N LEU A 64 -13.36 -4.96 -8.53
CA LEU A 64 -14.04 -3.92 -7.78
C LEU A 64 -14.34 -4.32 -6.35
N ALA A 65 -13.87 -3.54 -5.39
CA ALA A 65 -14.12 -3.78 -3.98
C ALA A 65 -15.51 -3.27 -3.55
N ALA A 66 -16.36 -4.18 -3.14
CA ALA A 66 -17.62 -3.97 -2.42
C ALA A 66 -17.54 -4.66 -1.05
N ASN A 67 -16.51 -4.31 -0.29
CA ASN A 67 -16.02 -5.09 0.84
C ASN A 67 -16.38 -4.54 2.22
N VAL A 68 -17.30 -3.58 2.37
CA VAL A 68 -17.76 -3.13 3.70
C VAL A 68 -18.49 -4.23 4.48
N ILE A 69 -18.59 -4.06 5.80
CA ILE A 69 -19.49 -4.82 6.66
C ILE A 69 -20.71 -3.93 6.96
N PRO A 70 -21.82 -4.04 6.20
CA PRO A 70 -22.92 -3.08 6.26
C PRO A 70 -23.83 -3.28 7.49
N HIS A 71 -24.50 -2.20 7.90
CA HIS A 71 -25.73 -2.31 8.69
C HIS A 71 -26.98 -2.40 7.79
N ASN A 72 -28.12 -2.82 8.36
CA ASN A 72 -29.38 -3.11 7.66
C ASN A 72 -29.82 -2.05 6.63
N THR A 73 -29.56 -0.76 6.89
CA THR A 73 -29.90 0.32 5.96
C THR A 73 -29.26 0.15 4.58
N LYS A 74 -27.99 -0.30 4.51
CA LYS A 74 -27.28 -0.51 3.24
C LYS A 74 -27.75 -1.77 2.52
N ILE A 75 -28.18 -2.80 3.25
CA ILE A 75 -28.70 -4.06 2.67
C ILE A 75 -29.90 -3.76 1.76
N LYS A 76 -30.80 -2.85 2.19
CA LYS A 76 -32.02 -2.47 1.46
C LYS A 76 -31.77 -1.90 0.06
N THR A 77 -30.60 -1.32 -0.18
CA THR A 77 -30.26 -0.67 -1.46
C THR A 77 -29.19 -1.43 -2.25
N PHE A 78 -28.56 -2.46 -1.67
CA PHE A 78 -27.36 -3.09 -2.21
C PHE A 78 -27.51 -3.58 -3.66
N ILE A 79 -28.51 -4.42 -3.94
CA ILE A 79 -28.73 -4.98 -5.29
C ILE A 79 -28.97 -3.87 -6.31
N LYS A 80 -29.79 -2.88 -5.96
CA LYS A 80 -30.07 -1.73 -6.84
C LYS A 80 -28.80 -0.95 -7.16
N ASP A 81 -27.96 -0.70 -6.16
CA ASP A 81 -26.76 0.12 -6.31
C ASP A 81 -25.63 -0.61 -7.06
N ILE A 82 -25.54 -1.94 -6.95
CA ILE A 82 -24.50 -2.77 -7.60
C ILE A 82 -24.92 -3.27 -8.99
N ALA A 83 -26.21 -3.35 -9.30
CA ALA A 83 -26.69 -3.76 -10.63
C ALA A 83 -26.03 -3.04 -11.82
N PRO A 84 -25.94 -1.69 -11.86
CA PRO A 84 -25.29 -1.01 -12.99
C PRO A 84 -23.80 -1.35 -13.09
N ILE A 85 -23.16 -1.65 -11.96
CA ILE A 85 -21.75 -1.98 -11.86
C ILE A 85 -21.46 -3.38 -12.40
N VAL A 86 -22.28 -4.36 -12.03
CA VAL A 86 -22.19 -5.72 -12.58
C VAL A 86 -22.46 -5.72 -14.08
N ALA A 87 -23.38 -4.86 -14.55
CA ALA A 87 -23.64 -4.69 -15.97
C ALA A 87 -22.42 -4.16 -16.77
N MET A 88 -21.50 -3.44 -16.12
CA MET A 88 -20.21 -3.02 -16.72
C MET A 88 -19.21 -4.17 -16.83
N ARG A 89 -19.50 -5.34 -16.25
CA ARG A 89 -18.69 -6.57 -16.30
C ARG A 89 -17.26 -6.41 -15.75
N PRO A 90 -17.08 -5.97 -14.49
CA PRO A 90 -15.79 -6.13 -13.84
C PRO A 90 -15.41 -7.62 -13.79
N ASP A 91 -14.11 -7.93 -13.72
CA ASP A 91 -13.63 -9.31 -13.72
C ASP A 91 -13.94 -10.05 -12.41
N ALA A 92 -14.11 -9.32 -11.30
CA ALA A 92 -14.57 -9.87 -10.03
C ALA A 92 -15.04 -8.77 -9.07
N LEU A 93 -15.93 -9.13 -8.15
CA LEU A 93 -16.24 -8.33 -6.96
C LEU A 93 -15.41 -8.81 -5.76
N ILE A 94 -14.69 -7.90 -5.12
CA ILE A 94 -13.99 -8.16 -3.86
C ILE A 94 -14.95 -7.85 -2.70
N MET A 95 -15.43 -8.86 -1.99
CA MET A 95 -16.51 -8.75 -0.99
C MET A 95 -16.10 -9.35 0.36
N ALA A 96 -16.75 -8.94 1.47
CA ALA A 96 -16.41 -9.42 2.81
C ALA A 96 -17.62 -9.98 3.59
N ASP A 97 -18.76 -9.31 3.47
CA ASP A 97 -19.96 -9.66 4.24
C ASP A 97 -20.67 -10.89 3.68
N PRO A 98 -20.92 -11.96 4.48
CA PRO A 98 -21.59 -13.16 4.01
C PRO A 98 -22.99 -12.91 3.45
N GLY A 99 -23.75 -11.96 4.03
CA GLY A 99 -25.10 -11.63 3.60
C GLY A 99 -25.11 -10.97 2.22
N LEU A 100 -24.24 -9.98 2.00
CA LEU A 100 -24.08 -9.36 0.69
C LEU A 100 -23.55 -10.35 -0.36
N ILE A 101 -22.62 -11.23 0.01
CA ILE A 101 -22.11 -12.29 -0.89
C ILE A 101 -23.26 -13.21 -1.33
N MET A 102 -24.07 -13.68 -0.38
CA MET A 102 -25.25 -14.51 -0.67
C MET A 102 -26.20 -13.79 -1.65
N MET A 103 -26.57 -12.54 -1.35
CA MET A 103 -27.45 -11.74 -2.23
C MET A 103 -26.86 -11.53 -3.64
N ALA A 104 -25.56 -11.25 -3.74
CA ALA A 104 -24.89 -11.08 -5.02
C ALA A 104 -24.86 -12.37 -5.84
N ARG A 105 -24.61 -13.52 -5.21
CA ARG A 105 -24.60 -14.84 -5.87
C ARG A 105 -25.98 -15.28 -6.33
N GLU A 106 -27.01 -15.02 -5.53
CA GLU A 106 -28.40 -15.28 -5.92
C GLU A 106 -28.82 -14.47 -7.15
N GLN A 107 -28.39 -13.21 -7.22
CA GLN A 107 -28.75 -12.30 -8.31
C GLN A 107 -27.88 -12.44 -9.56
N TRP A 108 -26.59 -12.74 -9.39
CA TRP A 108 -25.57 -12.83 -10.44
C TRP A 108 -24.66 -14.05 -10.19
N PRO A 109 -25.12 -15.27 -10.48
CA PRO A 109 -24.39 -16.50 -10.16
C PRO A 109 -23.05 -16.63 -10.88
N ASP A 110 -22.90 -15.97 -12.04
CA ASP A 110 -21.71 -15.99 -12.89
C ASP A 110 -20.72 -14.86 -12.60
N MET A 111 -21.02 -13.93 -11.69
CA MET A 111 -20.09 -12.85 -11.31
C MET A 111 -19.06 -13.40 -10.32
N PRO A 112 -17.76 -13.44 -10.66
CA PRO A 112 -16.74 -13.95 -9.76
C PRO A 112 -16.66 -13.13 -8.47
N ILE A 113 -16.53 -13.82 -7.35
CA ILE A 113 -16.37 -13.20 -6.03
C ILE A 113 -15.01 -13.58 -5.46
N HIS A 114 -14.23 -12.55 -5.12
CA HIS A 114 -13.00 -12.68 -4.35
C HIS A 114 -13.29 -12.27 -2.90
N LEU A 115 -12.91 -13.10 -1.93
CA LEU A 115 -13.11 -12.78 -0.51
C LEU A 115 -12.04 -11.81 -0.03
N SER A 116 -12.47 -10.64 0.40
CA SER A 116 -11.68 -9.59 1.03
C SER A 116 -11.03 -10.07 2.33
N VAL A 117 -9.81 -9.59 2.58
CA VAL A 117 -9.07 -9.75 3.84
C VAL A 117 -9.88 -9.35 5.09
N GLN A 118 -10.91 -8.51 4.92
CA GLN A 118 -11.82 -8.11 6.00
C GLN A 118 -12.65 -9.28 6.56
N ALA A 119 -12.75 -10.40 5.85
CA ALA A 119 -13.31 -11.64 6.39
C ALA A 119 -12.36 -12.40 7.33
N ASN A 120 -11.10 -11.94 7.51
CA ASN A 120 -10.10 -12.49 8.44
C ASN A 120 -9.86 -14.00 8.27
N THR A 121 -9.69 -14.45 7.03
CA THR A 121 -9.46 -15.88 6.75
C THR A 121 -8.01 -16.26 7.06
N VAL A 122 -7.81 -16.93 8.20
CA VAL A 122 -6.51 -17.31 8.79
C VAL A 122 -6.25 -18.82 8.84
N ASN A 123 -7.14 -19.66 8.30
CA ASN A 123 -6.96 -21.12 8.34
C ASN A 123 -7.65 -21.81 7.16
N PHE A 124 -7.22 -23.04 6.87
CA PHE A 124 -7.73 -23.82 5.74
C PHE A 124 -9.21 -24.20 5.88
N ALA A 125 -9.72 -24.36 7.10
CA ALA A 125 -11.12 -24.72 7.32
C ALA A 125 -12.07 -23.58 6.89
N ALA A 126 -11.70 -22.34 7.20
CA ALA A 126 -12.39 -21.14 6.74
C ALA A 126 -12.29 -21.00 5.21
N VAL A 127 -11.13 -21.28 4.62
CA VAL A 127 -10.98 -21.32 3.14
C VAL A 127 -11.95 -22.33 2.52
N LYS A 128 -12.00 -23.58 3.02
CA LYS A 128 -12.93 -24.62 2.54
C LYS A 128 -14.40 -24.22 2.73
N PHE A 129 -14.73 -23.50 3.79
CA PHE A 129 -16.09 -22.96 3.99
C PHE A 129 -16.45 -21.98 2.86
N TRP A 130 -15.61 -20.98 2.61
CA TRP A 130 -15.87 -19.98 1.56
C TRP A 130 -15.85 -20.58 0.16
N GLN A 131 -15.01 -21.59 -0.08
CA GLN A 131 -15.02 -22.37 -1.32
C GLN A 131 -16.41 -23.00 -1.56
N LYS A 132 -17.02 -23.61 -0.54
CA LYS A 132 -18.37 -24.19 -0.63
C LYS A 132 -19.45 -23.14 -0.89
N MET A 133 -19.22 -21.90 -0.46
CA MET A 133 -20.09 -20.76 -0.76
C MET A 133 -19.87 -20.22 -2.19
N GLY A 134 -18.93 -20.80 -2.95
CA GLY A 134 -18.60 -20.49 -4.34
C GLY A 134 -17.85 -19.18 -4.53
N VAL A 135 -17.03 -18.81 -3.53
CA VAL A 135 -15.96 -17.83 -3.72
C VAL A 135 -14.85 -18.47 -4.56
N GLU A 136 -14.32 -17.72 -5.52
CA GLU A 136 -13.28 -18.22 -6.45
C GLU A 136 -11.85 -17.95 -5.96
N ARG A 137 -11.67 -16.89 -5.15
CA ARG A 137 -10.36 -16.49 -4.62
C ARG A 137 -10.46 -16.00 -3.18
N ILE A 138 -9.50 -16.40 -2.34
CA ILE A 138 -9.37 -15.90 -0.98
C ILE A 138 -8.19 -14.94 -0.88
N ILE A 139 -8.46 -13.71 -0.47
CA ILE A 139 -7.44 -12.76 -0.04
C ILE A 139 -7.13 -13.06 1.43
N LEU A 140 -6.03 -13.76 1.67
CA LEU A 140 -5.65 -14.24 2.98
C LEU A 140 -5.32 -13.10 3.95
N SER A 141 -5.51 -13.38 5.24
CA SER A 141 -5.17 -12.46 6.32
C SER A 141 -3.69 -12.09 6.30
N ARG A 142 -3.37 -10.85 6.68
CA ARG A 142 -1.98 -10.35 6.76
C ARG A 142 -1.27 -10.78 8.05
N GLU A 143 -1.99 -11.48 8.91
CA GLU A 143 -1.56 -12.00 10.20
C GLU A 143 -0.99 -13.44 10.08
N LEU A 144 -0.87 -13.98 8.86
CA LEU A 144 -0.32 -15.31 8.59
C LEU A 144 1.18 -15.28 8.29
N SER A 145 1.88 -16.30 8.76
CA SER A 145 3.25 -16.64 8.35
C SER A 145 3.30 -17.34 7.00
N LEU A 146 4.48 -17.39 6.38
CA LEU A 146 4.69 -18.11 5.13
C LEU A 146 4.37 -19.61 5.26
N ASP A 147 4.69 -20.21 6.40
CA ASP A 147 4.43 -21.63 6.65
C ASP A 147 2.93 -21.91 6.81
N GLU A 148 2.19 -21.04 7.49
CA GLU A 148 0.73 -21.15 7.58
C GLU A 148 0.06 -20.97 6.20
N ILE A 149 0.59 -20.09 5.35
CA ILE A 149 0.11 -19.95 3.96
C ILE A 149 0.40 -21.20 3.15
N ALA A 150 1.58 -21.81 3.32
CA ALA A 150 1.94 -23.06 2.67
C ALA A 150 1.02 -24.21 3.09
N GLU A 151 0.68 -24.31 4.38
CA GLU A 151 -0.28 -25.28 4.89
C GLU A 151 -1.67 -25.07 4.27
N ILE A 152 -2.17 -23.83 4.25
CA ILE A 152 -3.46 -23.49 3.63
C ILE A 152 -3.49 -23.90 2.16
N ARG A 153 -2.42 -23.61 1.42
CA ARG A 153 -2.27 -23.99 0.01
C ARG A 153 -2.34 -25.51 -0.18
N GLN A 154 -1.64 -26.28 0.64
CA GLN A 154 -1.62 -27.75 0.58
C GLN A 154 -3.00 -28.33 0.89
N GLU A 155 -3.69 -27.80 1.90
CA GLU A 155 -5.01 -28.25 2.31
C GLU A 155 -6.13 -27.86 1.33
N CYS A 156 -5.92 -26.82 0.53
CA CYS A 156 -6.94 -26.25 -0.36
C CYS A 156 -6.42 -26.10 -1.80
N PRO A 157 -5.85 -27.12 -2.48
CA PRO A 157 -5.06 -26.98 -3.72
C PRO A 157 -5.83 -26.37 -4.92
N ASP A 158 -7.15 -26.46 -4.91
CA ASP A 158 -8.01 -25.97 -6.01
C ASP A 158 -8.50 -24.52 -5.82
N MET A 159 -8.23 -23.89 -4.67
CA MET A 159 -8.65 -22.51 -4.38
C MET A 159 -7.62 -21.49 -4.86
N GLU A 160 -8.03 -20.35 -5.44
CA GLU A 160 -7.07 -19.27 -5.67
C GLU A 160 -6.73 -18.53 -4.37
N LEU A 161 -5.44 -18.35 -4.10
CA LEU A 161 -4.94 -17.61 -2.95
C LEU A 161 -4.31 -16.29 -3.38
N GLU A 162 -4.70 -15.20 -2.71
CA GLU A 162 -4.12 -13.87 -2.87
C GLU A 162 -3.54 -13.38 -1.54
N VAL A 163 -2.35 -12.80 -1.58
CA VAL A 163 -1.67 -12.29 -0.38
C VAL A 163 -1.20 -10.86 -0.60
N PHE A 164 -1.20 -10.04 0.45
CA PHE A 164 -0.65 -8.69 0.38
C PHE A 164 0.87 -8.74 0.48
N VAL A 165 1.59 -8.09 -0.42
CA VAL A 165 3.05 -8.01 -0.37
C VAL A 165 3.57 -6.62 -0.01
N HIS A 166 2.70 -5.60 -0.09
CA HIS A 166 3.12 -4.23 0.17
C HIS A 166 1.99 -3.32 0.66
N GLY A 167 2.34 -2.31 1.46
CA GLY A 167 1.45 -1.22 1.87
C GLY A 167 1.06 -1.25 3.34
N ALA A 168 0.15 -0.37 3.76
CA ALA A 168 -0.10 -0.11 5.18
C ALA A 168 -0.67 -1.33 5.93
N LEU A 169 0.00 -1.77 7.01
CA LEU A 169 -0.52 -2.77 7.95
C LEU A 169 -1.49 -2.16 8.96
N CYS A 170 -2.46 -2.96 9.37
CA CYS A 170 -3.36 -2.62 10.48
C CYS A 170 -2.70 -3.02 11.81
N ILE A 171 -2.96 -2.22 12.85
CA ILE A 171 -2.55 -2.52 14.22
C ILE A 171 -3.38 -3.64 14.85
N ALA A 172 -4.67 -3.69 14.52
CA ALA A 172 -5.58 -4.76 14.91
C ALA A 172 -5.76 -5.74 13.74
N TYR A 173 -6.43 -6.88 14.00
CA TYR A 173 -6.90 -7.77 12.95
C TYR A 173 -7.48 -6.97 11.78
N SER A 174 -6.92 -7.21 10.59
CA SER A 174 -7.17 -6.43 9.39
C SER A 174 -8.66 -6.20 9.16
N GLY A 175 -9.09 -4.93 9.20
CA GLY A 175 -10.50 -4.56 8.99
C GLY A 175 -11.44 -4.85 10.17
N ARG A 176 -10.94 -4.93 11.42
CA ARG A 176 -11.75 -5.03 12.66
C ARG A 176 -11.47 -3.93 13.69
N CYS A 177 -10.61 -2.98 13.34
CA CYS A 177 -10.26 -1.85 14.20
C CYS A 177 -11.49 -0.97 14.51
N LEU A 178 -11.55 -0.38 15.71
CA LEU A 178 -12.56 0.61 16.11
C LEU A 178 -11.98 2.00 16.36
N LEU A 179 -10.65 2.16 16.34
CA LEU A 179 -9.95 3.40 16.73
C LEU A 179 -10.44 4.63 15.95
N SER A 180 -10.66 4.51 14.64
CA SER A 180 -11.15 5.64 13.83
C SER A 180 -12.58 6.05 14.21
N GLY A 181 -13.41 5.08 14.61
CA GLY A 181 -14.76 5.34 15.08
C GLY A 181 -14.75 5.99 16.45
N TYR A 182 -13.87 5.52 17.34
CA TYR A 182 -13.68 6.05 18.68
C TYR A 182 -13.17 7.48 18.66
N PHE A 183 -12.05 7.75 17.98
CA PHE A 183 -11.45 9.09 17.98
C PHE A 183 -12.23 10.08 17.14
N ASN A 184 -12.70 9.69 15.95
CA ASN A 184 -13.14 10.64 14.92
C ASN A 184 -14.58 10.48 14.49
N HIS A 185 -15.34 9.61 15.18
CA HIS A 185 -16.70 9.23 14.79
C HIS A 185 -16.79 8.79 13.32
N ARG A 186 -15.70 8.20 12.81
CA ARG A 186 -15.56 7.72 11.44
C ARG A 186 -15.38 6.22 11.44
N ASP A 187 -16.47 5.51 11.17
CA ASP A 187 -16.50 4.05 11.17
C ASP A 187 -15.50 3.47 10.14
N PRO A 188 -14.43 2.79 10.60
CA PRO A 188 -13.43 2.20 9.74
C PRO A 188 -13.97 1.01 8.92
N ASN A 189 -15.05 0.35 9.36
CA ASN A 189 -15.67 -0.80 8.70
C ASN A 189 -16.70 -0.39 7.63
N GLN A 190 -17.04 0.90 7.56
CA GLN A 190 -17.85 1.51 6.51
C GLN A 190 -17.01 2.35 5.53
N GLY A 191 -15.69 2.23 5.60
CA GLY A 191 -14.74 2.81 4.66
C GLY A 191 -14.32 4.25 4.91
N THR A 192 -14.56 4.75 6.13
CA THR A 192 -14.22 6.12 6.53
C THR A 192 -12.97 6.23 7.41
N CYS A 193 -12.23 5.13 7.56
CA CYS A 193 -11.01 5.05 8.37
C CYS A 193 -10.04 6.20 8.06
N THR A 194 -9.67 6.97 9.09
CA THR A 194 -8.71 8.08 9.01
C THR A 194 -7.26 7.66 9.26
N ASN A 195 -7.02 6.38 9.48
CA ASN A 195 -5.75 5.84 9.96
C ASN A 195 -5.29 6.53 11.27
N SER A 196 -6.19 6.62 12.26
CA SER A 196 -5.86 7.23 13.56
C SER A 196 -4.69 6.55 14.27
N CYS A 197 -4.49 5.24 14.09
CA CYS A 197 -3.29 4.53 14.54
C CYS A 197 -1.97 5.01 13.89
N ARG A 198 -2.04 6.01 13.01
CA ARG A 198 -0.93 6.62 12.27
C ARG A 198 -0.97 8.15 12.39
N TRP A 199 -1.64 8.72 13.38
CA TRP A 199 -1.50 10.15 13.60
C TRP A 199 -0.17 10.46 14.30
N LYS A 200 0.20 11.73 14.32
CA LYS A 200 1.33 12.17 15.12
C LYS A 200 0.80 12.38 16.54
N TYR A 201 1.38 11.66 17.48
CA TYR A 201 1.06 11.76 18.89
C TYR A 201 2.33 12.17 19.63
N ASP A 202 2.19 13.17 20.50
CA ASP A 202 3.25 13.56 21.42
C ASP A 202 2.91 12.99 22.80
N THR A 203 3.94 12.56 23.54
CA THR A 203 3.80 12.04 24.90
C THR A 203 4.03 13.14 25.92
N LYS A 204 3.12 13.25 26.90
CA LYS A 204 3.29 14.15 28.05
C LYS A 204 3.45 13.33 29.32
N PRO A 205 4.50 13.56 30.14
CA PRO A 205 4.66 12.95 31.45
C PRO A 205 3.49 13.32 32.37
N ALA A 206 3.18 12.42 33.30
CA ALA A 206 2.16 12.61 34.31
C ALA A 206 2.53 11.91 35.62
N HIS A 207 1.92 12.35 36.72
CA HIS A 207 1.98 11.70 38.02
C HIS A 207 0.58 11.42 38.57
N GLU A 208 0.48 10.41 39.43
CA GLU A 208 -0.74 10.11 40.18
C GLU A 208 -0.88 11.10 41.35
N ASN A 209 -2.03 11.76 41.47
CA ASN A 209 -2.33 12.63 42.60
C ASN A 209 -2.80 11.82 43.82
N ALA A 210 -3.05 12.49 44.96
CA ALA A 210 -3.44 11.83 46.21
C ALA A 210 -4.81 11.14 46.13
N GLU A 211 -5.61 11.50 45.13
CA GLU A 211 -6.94 10.97 44.84
C GLU A 211 -6.90 9.74 43.90
N GLY A 212 -5.73 9.41 43.34
CA GLY A 212 -5.55 8.30 42.40
C GLY A 212 -5.81 8.68 40.92
N ASP A 213 -5.95 9.98 40.63
CA ASP A 213 -6.08 10.48 39.27
C ASP A 213 -4.71 10.83 38.68
N PHE A 214 -4.50 10.53 37.40
CA PHE A 214 -3.29 10.93 36.68
C PHE A 214 -3.38 12.37 36.17
N VAL A 215 -2.42 13.21 36.57
CA VAL A 215 -2.34 14.64 36.22
C VAL A 215 -1.03 14.96 35.51
N LEU A 216 -1.07 15.90 34.56
CA LEU A 216 0.08 16.26 33.72
C LEU A 216 1.22 16.89 34.52
N ASP A 217 2.44 16.47 34.20
CA ASP A 217 3.64 17.24 34.49
C ASP A 217 3.88 18.26 33.38
N GLY A 218 4.34 19.46 33.73
CA GLY A 218 4.45 20.62 32.83
C GLY A 218 5.48 20.53 31.70
N GLY A 219 5.85 19.33 31.24
CA GLY A 219 6.77 19.08 30.13
C GLY A 219 6.13 18.26 29.01
N SER A 220 6.75 18.23 27.84
CA SER A 220 6.44 17.30 26.74
C SER A 220 7.71 16.52 26.43
N LEU A 221 7.59 15.20 26.26
CA LEU A 221 8.71 14.35 25.86
C LEU A 221 8.58 14.07 24.36
N SER A 222 9.69 14.21 23.62
CA SER A 222 9.69 13.94 22.18
C SER A 222 9.91 12.46 21.88
N LEU A 223 9.40 11.98 20.75
CA LEU A 223 9.64 10.61 20.28
C LEU A 223 11.15 10.30 20.12
N ASP A 224 11.96 11.32 19.85
CA ASP A 224 13.41 11.16 19.68
C ASP A 224 14.12 10.87 21.02
N ASP A 225 13.57 11.36 22.14
CA ASP A 225 14.06 11.05 23.48
C ASP A 225 13.78 9.58 23.87
N LEU A 226 12.72 8.99 23.31
CA LEU A 226 12.26 7.61 23.58
C LEU A 226 12.85 6.56 22.61
N ASN A 227 13.29 6.98 21.42
CA ASN A 227 13.71 6.06 20.34
C ASN A 227 15.14 5.50 20.47
N SER A 228 15.88 5.82 21.54
CA SER A 228 17.28 5.39 21.72
C SER A 228 17.46 3.88 21.92
N SER A 229 16.38 3.10 22.02
CA SER A 229 16.41 1.65 22.29
C SER A 229 15.25 0.85 21.67
N THR A 230 14.96 1.04 20.38
CA THR A 230 13.91 0.22 19.71
C THR A 230 14.33 -1.25 19.58
N ALA A 231 13.86 -2.09 20.49
CA ALA A 231 13.99 -3.54 20.42
C ALA A 231 12.86 -4.17 19.57
N ASN A 232 13.21 -5.18 18.78
CA ASN A 232 12.24 -6.05 18.11
C ASN A 232 11.50 -6.93 19.15
N CYS A 233 10.27 -7.31 18.82
CA CYS A 233 9.41 -8.13 19.67
C CYS A 233 10.14 -9.40 20.17
N GLY A 234 10.09 -9.63 21.48
CA GLY A 234 10.33 -10.95 22.08
C GLY A 234 11.66 -11.18 22.80
N GLY A 235 12.26 -10.19 23.49
CA GLY A 235 13.37 -10.50 24.40
C GLY A 235 14.21 -9.36 24.97
N ALA A 236 13.70 -8.12 25.04
CA ALA A 236 14.48 -7.00 25.58
C ALA A 236 14.22 -6.75 27.08
N GLU A 237 15.25 -6.30 27.80
CA GLU A 237 15.10 -5.75 29.16
C GLU A 237 14.26 -4.47 29.10
N ARG A 238 13.26 -4.38 29.97
CA ARG A 238 12.30 -3.27 30.04
C ARG A 238 13.04 -1.97 30.35
N HIS A 239 12.80 -0.92 29.55
CA HIS A 239 13.39 0.39 29.79
C HIS A 239 12.75 1.05 31.04
N PRO A 240 13.50 1.68 31.96
CA PRO A 240 12.94 2.26 33.19
C PRO A 240 11.82 3.29 32.97
N LEU A 241 11.87 4.04 31.87
CA LEU A 241 10.79 4.98 31.52
C LEU A 241 9.46 4.31 31.15
N ALA A 242 9.46 3.01 30.84
CA ALA A 242 8.22 2.27 30.58
C ALA A 242 7.41 1.96 31.86
N ASP A 243 7.94 2.30 33.04
CA ASP A 243 7.22 2.17 34.31
C ASP A 243 6.45 3.46 34.67
N GLU A 244 6.61 4.54 33.88
CA GLU A 244 5.97 5.84 34.10
C GLU A 244 4.62 5.96 33.37
N VAL A 245 3.77 6.89 33.82
CA VAL A 245 2.47 7.16 33.21
C VAL A 245 2.56 8.34 32.25
N TYR A 246 1.96 8.18 31.07
CA TYR A 246 1.97 9.21 30.02
C TYR A 246 0.58 9.50 29.52
N PHE A 247 0.40 10.68 28.94
CA PHE A 247 -0.73 11.02 28.09
C PHE A 247 -0.28 11.18 26.64
N LEU A 248 -1.09 10.71 25.70
CA LEU A 248 -0.98 11.03 24.28
C LEU A 248 -1.81 12.27 23.99
N GLU A 249 -1.24 13.22 23.27
CA GLU A 249 -1.94 14.35 22.65
C GLU A 249 -1.74 14.30 21.14
N GLU A 250 -2.84 14.49 20.38
CA GLU A 250 -2.77 14.57 18.92
C GLU A 250 -2.62 16.02 18.47
N GLU A 251 -1.76 16.27 17.48
CA GLU A 251 -1.44 17.62 16.99
C GLU A 251 -2.70 18.40 16.52
N GLY A 252 -3.70 17.71 15.96
CA GLY A 252 -4.98 18.28 15.53
C GLY A 252 -6.01 18.51 16.65
N ARG A 253 -5.76 18.07 17.90
CA ARG A 253 -6.69 18.17 19.04
C ARG A 253 -5.98 18.59 20.34
N PRO A 254 -5.48 19.83 20.43
CA PRO A 254 -4.82 20.31 21.64
C PRO A 254 -5.75 20.29 22.84
N GLY A 255 -5.31 19.67 23.94
CA GLY A 255 -6.07 19.54 25.19
C GLY A 255 -6.92 18.28 25.32
N GLU A 256 -7.09 17.48 24.26
CA GLU A 256 -7.73 16.15 24.35
C GLU A 256 -6.68 15.08 24.69
N LEU A 257 -6.49 14.85 25.99
CA LEU A 257 -5.45 13.96 26.51
C LEU A 257 -5.95 12.53 26.67
N LEU A 258 -5.15 11.56 26.24
CA LEU A 258 -5.46 10.13 26.32
C LEU A 258 -4.42 9.42 27.20
N PRO A 259 -4.79 8.86 28.36
CA PRO A 259 -3.83 8.17 29.20
C PRO A 259 -3.32 6.92 28.47
N VAL A 260 -2.02 6.68 28.59
CA VAL A 260 -1.35 5.48 28.09
C VAL A 260 -0.41 4.94 29.15
N MET A 261 -0.50 3.63 29.37
CA MET A 261 0.31 2.90 30.35
C MET A 261 0.82 1.62 29.69
N GLU A 262 2.03 1.22 30.07
CA GLU A 262 2.70 0.01 29.62
C GLU A 262 2.65 -1.05 30.71
N ASP A 263 2.20 -2.26 30.38
CA ASP A 263 2.29 -3.42 31.27
C ASP A 263 3.44 -4.36 30.86
N GLU A 264 3.56 -5.52 31.52
CA GLU A 264 4.59 -6.53 31.20
C GLU A 264 4.52 -7.08 29.77
N HIS A 265 3.43 -6.77 29.03
CA HIS A 265 3.25 -7.13 27.64
C HIS A 265 3.51 -5.97 26.67
N GLY A 266 3.72 -4.73 27.14
CA GLY A 266 4.14 -3.59 26.32
C GLY A 266 3.01 -2.64 25.87
N THR A 267 3.34 -1.39 25.54
CA THR A 267 2.39 -0.40 24.98
C THR A 267 2.49 -0.37 23.47
N TYR A 268 1.52 -0.96 22.77
CA TYR A 268 1.58 -1.06 21.30
C TYR A 268 0.72 -0.04 20.55
N ILE A 269 0.31 1.08 21.15
CA ILE A 269 -0.86 1.80 20.62
C ILE A 269 -0.61 2.55 19.29
N MET A 270 0.61 3.04 18.97
CA MET A 270 0.72 4.05 17.88
C MET A 270 1.98 4.00 16.98
N ASN A 271 2.38 2.84 16.44
CA ASN A 271 3.39 2.83 15.36
C ASN A 271 3.26 1.67 14.34
N SER A 272 2.15 1.60 13.61
CA SER A 272 2.01 0.57 12.56
C SER A 272 2.93 0.90 11.37
N LYS A 273 3.97 0.07 11.16
CA LYS A 273 4.85 0.09 9.99
C LYS A 273 4.09 -0.29 8.70
N ASP A 274 4.73 -0.10 7.54
CA ASP A 274 4.23 -0.60 6.26
C ASP A 274 4.74 -2.01 5.98
N LEU A 275 3.93 -2.85 5.33
CA LEU A 275 4.35 -4.15 4.82
C LEU A 275 5.27 -3.96 3.63
N ARG A 276 6.38 -4.70 3.60
CA ARG A 276 7.23 -4.91 2.44
C ARG A 276 7.74 -6.35 2.48
N ALA A 277 7.17 -7.20 1.65
CA ALA A 277 7.49 -8.62 1.58
C ALA A 277 8.27 -8.98 0.31
N ILE A 278 9.01 -8.02 -0.26
CA ILE A 278 9.68 -8.21 -1.55
C ILE A 278 10.76 -9.32 -1.52
N GLU A 279 11.41 -9.49 -0.37
CA GLU A 279 12.37 -10.58 -0.12
C GLU A 279 11.71 -11.96 -0.04
N HIS A 280 10.40 -12.01 0.19
CA HIS A 280 9.64 -13.26 0.34
C HIS A 280 8.96 -13.69 -0.96
N ILE A 281 9.18 -12.98 -2.07
CA ILE A 281 8.50 -13.24 -3.34
C ILE A 281 8.84 -14.64 -3.87
N HIS A 282 10.11 -15.05 -3.84
CA HIS A 282 10.52 -16.42 -4.22
C HIS A 282 9.74 -17.47 -3.45
N ARG A 283 9.66 -17.32 -2.12
CA ARG A 283 8.95 -18.27 -1.27
C ARG A 283 7.45 -18.31 -1.57
N LEU A 284 6.82 -17.16 -1.80
CA LEU A 284 5.40 -17.08 -2.16
C LEU A 284 5.10 -17.73 -3.53
N VAL A 285 6.03 -17.58 -4.48
CA VAL A 285 5.96 -18.23 -5.80
C VAL A 285 6.13 -19.74 -5.66
N GLU A 286 7.06 -20.21 -4.84
CA GLU A 286 7.25 -21.64 -4.54
C GLU A 286 6.04 -22.27 -3.88
N ILE A 287 5.40 -21.57 -2.93
CA ILE A 287 4.15 -22.01 -2.31
C ILE A 287 3.08 -22.18 -3.38
N GLY A 288 3.06 -21.36 -4.43
CA GLY A 288 2.03 -21.40 -5.46
C GLY A 288 0.82 -20.53 -5.09
N VAL A 289 1.09 -19.36 -4.52
CA VAL A 289 0.10 -18.28 -4.39
C VAL A 289 -0.27 -17.77 -5.78
N ASP A 290 -1.54 -17.49 -6.04
CA ASP A 290 -2.03 -17.14 -7.38
C ASP A 290 -1.93 -15.65 -7.69
N SER A 291 -2.05 -14.81 -6.66
CA SER A 291 -2.04 -13.35 -6.80
C SER A 291 -1.28 -12.66 -5.66
N LEU A 292 -0.43 -11.70 -6.02
CA LEU A 292 0.29 -10.84 -5.10
C LEU A 292 -0.28 -9.43 -5.17
N LYS A 293 -0.67 -8.89 -4.02
CA LYS A 293 -1.44 -7.66 -3.94
C LYS A 293 -0.66 -6.52 -3.28
N ILE A 294 -0.70 -5.36 -3.92
CA ILE A 294 -0.17 -4.11 -3.37
C ILE A 294 -1.33 -3.28 -2.80
N GLU A 295 -1.25 -2.85 -1.54
CA GLU A 295 -2.18 -1.87 -0.96
C GLU A 295 -1.67 -0.44 -1.18
N GLY A 296 -2.55 0.45 -1.67
CA GLY A 296 -2.15 1.84 -1.89
C GLY A 296 -3.14 2.69 -2.65
N ARG A 297 -4.46 2.45 -2.52
CA ARG A 297 -5.49 3.17 -3.32
C ARG A 297 -5.42 4.69 -3.27
N THR A 298 -4.91 5.27 -2.19
CA THR A 298 -4.77 6.72 -2.01
C THR A 298 -3.35 7.23 -2.28
N LYS A 299 -2.43 6.36 -2.73
CA LYS A 299 -1.03 6.72 -3.00
C LYS A 299 -0.90 7.34 -4.40
N SER A 300 0.22 8.01 -4.63
CA SER A 300 0.50 8.68 -5.91
C SER A 300 0.73 7.68 -7.04
N HIS A 301 0.58 8.14 -8.28
CA HIS A 301 0.96 7.37 -9.47
C HIS A 301 2.45 6.95 -9.44
N TYR A 302 3.35 7.76 -8.85
CA TYR A 302 4.75 7.39 -8.65
C TYR A 302 4.89 6.15 -7.76
N TYR A 303 4.18 6.11 -6.63
CA TYR A 303 4.15 4.93 -5.76
C TYR A 303 3.62 3.69 -6.50
N VAL A 304 2.52 3.83 -7.23
CA VAL A 304 1.90 2.74 -7.99
C VAL A 304 2.86 2.22 -9.07
N ALA A 305 3.50 3.10 -9.82
CA ALA A 305 4.45 2.74 -10.86
C ALA A 305 5.67 2.01 -10.28
N ARG A 306 6.30 2.56 -9.24
CA ARG A 306 7.50 1.97 -8.63
C ARG A 306 7.21 0.63 -7.97
N THR A 307 6.13 0.53 -7.22
CA THR A 307 5.76 -0.74 -6.59
C THR A 307 5.42 -1.79 -7.65
N ALA A 308 4.62 -1.45 -8.68
CA ALA A 308 4.31 -2.38 -9.76
C ALA A 308 5.58 -2.88 -10.47
N GLN A 309 6.46 -1.96 -10.88
CA GLN A 309 7.71 -2.30 -11.58
C GLN A 309 8.60 -3.22 -10.75
N THR A 310 8.81 -2.86 -9.48
CA THR A 310 9.74 -3.55 -8.59
C THR A 310 9.23 -4.95 -8.23
N TYR A 311 7.95 -5.08 -7.89
CA TYR A 311 7.37 -6.40 -7.60
C TYR A 311 7.24 -7.24 -8.86
N LYS A 312 6.95 -6.64 -10.03
CA LYS A 312 6.92 -7.37 -11.29
C LYS A 312 8.28 -7.98 -11.61
N GLN A 313 9.35 -7.20 -11.45
CA GLN A 313 10.72 -7.70 -11.61
C GLN A 313 11.01 -8.87 -10.65
N ALA A 314 10.69 -8.72 -9.36
CA ALA A 314 10.90 -9.78 -8.37
C ALA A 314 10.12 -11.06 -8.71
N ILE A 315 8.88 -10.94 -9.19
CA ILE A 315 8.06 -12.07 -9.64
C ILE A 315 8.70 -12.74 -10.86
N ASP A 316 9.13 -11.95 -11.85
CA ASP A 316 9.72 -12.48 -13.09
C ASP A 316 11.07 -13.14 -12.83
N ASP A 317 11.84 -12.65 -11.87
CA ASP A 317 13.08 -13.28 -11.39
C ASP A 317 12.78 -14.61 -10.70
N ALA A 318 11.84 -14.63 -9.75
CA ALA A 318 11.44 -15.84 -9.03
C ALA A 318 10.90 -16.93 -9.96
N VAL A 319 10.01 -16.57 -10.89
CA VAL A 319 9.44 -17.52 -11.87
C VAL A 319 10.49 -18.06 -12.84
N ALA A 320 11.51 -17.25 -13.17
CA ALA A 320 12.62 -17.68 -14.01
C ALA A 320 13.72 -18.43 -13.24
N GLY A 321 13.60 -18.59 -11.92
CA GLY A 321 14.61 -19.20 -11.06
C GLY A 321 15.90 -18.37 -10.93
N ARG A 322 15.83 -17.05 -11.16
CA ARG A 322 16.93 -16.12 -10.89
C ARG A 322 16.95 -15.75 -9.41
N ASP A 323 18.13 -15.52 -8.85
CA ASP A 323 18.28 -15.09 -7.46
C ASP A 323 17.61 -13.74 -7.20
N PHE A 324 17.19 -13.51 -5.96
CA PHE A 324 16.63 -12.23 -5.54
C PHE A 324 17.70 -11.13 -5.65
N GLN A 325 17.35 -10.03 -6.32
CA GLN A 325 18.20 -8.85 -6.43
C GLN A 325 18.00 -7.95 -5.20
N PRO A 326 18.99 -7.84 -4.30
CA PRO A 326 18.84 -7.03 -3.10
C PRO A 326 18.45 -5.60 -3.43
N GLU A 327 18.93 -5.03 -4.54
CA GLU A 327 18.72 -3.66 -5.08
C GLU A 327 17.24 -3.22 -5.09
N LEU A 328 16.32 -4.18 -5.22
CA LEU A 328 14.87 -3.94 -5.22
C LEU A 328 14.34 -3.46 -3.86
N ILE A 329 15.02 -3.80 -2.77
CA ILE A 329 14.70 -3.35 -1.40
C ILE A 329 14.85 -1.82 -1.30
N GLY A 330 16.00 -1.30 -1.72
CA GLY A 330 16.34 0.13 -1.65
C GLY A 330 15.45 0.98 -2.54
N VAL A 331 15.02 0.46 -3.68
CA VAL A 331 14.02 1.13 -4.54
C VAL A 331 12.72 1.41 -3.78
N LEU A 332 12.26 0.46 -2.96
CA LEU A 332 11.04 0.64 -2.16
C LEU A 332 11.27 1.54 -0.94
N GLU A 333 12.47 1.57 -0.37
CA GLU A 333 12.81 2.48 0.75
C GLU A 333 12.73 3.96 0.38
N ASN A 334 12.91 4.28 -0.91
CA ASN A 334 12.74 5.63 -1.44
C ASN A 334 11.27 6.09 -1.56
N LEU A 335 10.31 5.20 -1.32
CA LEU A 335 8.91 5.55 -1.31
C LEU A 335 8.51 6.11 0.06
N ALA A 336 7.56 7.06 0.08
CA ALA A 336 7.03 7.59 1.33
C ALA A 336 6.38 6.47 2.18
N ASN A 337 7.07 6.11 3.27
CA ASN A 337 6.74 5.02 4.19
C ASN A 337 6.95 5.47 5.65
N ARG A 338 6.60 4.61 6.61
CA ARG A 338 6.77 4.85 8.07
C ARG A 338 7.61 3.75 8.72
N GLY A 339 8.67 3.36 8.03
CA GLY A 339 9.40 2.13 8.29
C GLY A 339 8.68 0.93 7.68
N TYR A 340 9.48 -0.07 7.33
CA TYR A 340 9.01 -1.33 6.78
C TYR A 340 9.14 -2.48 7.76
N THR A 341 8.27 -3.46 7.60
CA THR A 341 8.32 -4.79 8.22
C THR A 341 7.82 -5.79 7.19
N ASP A 342 8.28 -7.03 7.27
CA ASP A 342 7.67 -8.14 6.55
C ASP A 342 6.39 -8.67 7.22
N GLY A 343 5.95 -8.01 8.30
CA GLY A 343 4.70 -8.29 8.99
C GLY A 343 4.77 -9.61 9.76
N PHE A 344 3.80 -10.48 9.52
CA PHE A 344 3.74 -11.80 10.17
C PHE A 344 4.39 -12.91 9.33
N TYR A 345 4.93 -12.58 8.15
CA TYR A 345 5.54 -13.57 7.26
C TYR A 345 6.70 -14.32 7.90
N GLN A 346 7.51 -13.62 8.70
CA GLN A 346 8.46 -14.23 9.63
C GLN A 346 8.17 -13.73 11.05
N ARG A 347 7.86 -14.65 11.97
CA ARG A 347 7.59 -14.29 13.38
C ARG A 347 8.87 -13.98 14.18
N HIS A 348 10.03 -14.44 13.71
CA HIS A 348 11.33 -14.19 14.32
C HIS A 348 12.38 -14.00 13.22
N HIS A 349 13.06 -12.85 13.20
CA HIS A 349 14.21 -12.65 12.30
C HIS A 349 15.46 -13.31 12.87
N THR A 350 16.20 -14.06 12.05
CA THR A 350 17.58 -14.41 12.36
C THR A 350 18.49 -13.21 12.13
N HIS A 351 19.59 -13.11 12.90
CA HIS A 351 20.56 -12.01 12.83
C HIS A 351 21.16 -11.78 11.43
N GLU A 352 21.12 -12.77 10.53
CA GLU A 352 21.64 -12.64 9.16
C GLU A 352 20.83 -11.64 8.31
N HIS A 353 19.51 -11.52 8.52
CA HIS A 353 18.67 -10.53 7.83
C HIS A 353 18.89 -9.09 8.35
N GLN A 354 19.33 -8.92 9.59
CA GLN A 354 19.71 -7.60 10.13
C GLN A 354 20.93 -6.98 9.44
N ASN A 355 21.82 -7.81 8.89
CA ASN A 355 22.97 -7.34 8.13
C ASN A 355 22.60 -6.84 6.73
N TYR A 356 21.52 -7.34 6.11
CA TYR A 356 20.98 -6.75 4.86
C TYR A 356 20.33 -5.39 5.11
N LEU A 357 19.66 -5.21 6.26
CA LEU A 357 19.04 -3.96 6.67
C LEU A 357 20.06 -2.84 6.96
N THR A 358 21.28 -3.19 7.36
CA THR A 358 22.36 -2.22 7.65
C THR A 358 23.42 -2.14 6.54
N GLY A 359 23.53 -3.17 5.70
CA GLY A 359 24.52 -3.27 4.61
C GLY A 359 24.09 -2.61 3.30
N TYR A 360 22.87 -2.07 3.24
CA TYR A 360 22.45 -1.27 2.11
C TYR A 360 23.23 0.04 2.05
N SER A 361 23.94 0.25 0.94
CA SER A 361 24.65 1.50 0.74
C SER A 361 23.67 2.67 0.85
N LYS A 362 23.99 3.65 1.72
CA LYS A 362 23.35 4.99 1.79
C LYS A 362 23.32 5.71 0.43
N SER A 363 23.92 5.14 -0.62
CA SER A 363 24.08 5.65 -1.98
C SER A 363 22.82 5.60 -2.86
N HIS A 364 21.70 5.02 -2.39
CA HIS A 364 20.49 4.85 -3.20
C HIS A 364 19.33 5.76 -2.80
N GLN A 365 19.55 6.76 -1.94
CA GLN A 365 18.47 7.70 -1.61
C GLN A 365 18.03 8.46 -2.86
N GLN A 366 16.74 8.39 -3.18
CA GLN A 366 16.16 9.08 -4.33
C GLN A 366 14.99 9.96 -3.94
N GLN A 367 14.87 11.11 -4.60
CA GLN A 367 13.74 12.01 -4.47
C GLN A 367 12.96 12.08 -5.78
N PHE A 368 11.67 11.80 -5.74
CA PHE A 368 10.81 11.98 -6.92
C PHE A 368 10.77 13.45 -7.35
N CYS A 369 11.19 13.76 -8.57
CA CYS A 369 11.38 15.12 -9.07
C CYS A 369 10.30 15.57 -10.05
N GLY A 370 9.73 14.68 -10.87
CA GLY A 370 8.73 15.10 -11.86
C GLY A 370 8.20 13.97 -12.74
N GLU A 371 7.18 14.31 -13.54
CA GLU A 371 6.53 13.42 -14.50
C GLU A 371 6.65 13.97 -15.91
N ILE A 372 6.80 13.08 -16.90
CA ILE A 372 6.80 13.46 -18.31
C ILE A 372 5.37 13.79 -18.75
N ARG A 373 5.23 14.89 -19.48
CA ARG A 373 3.98 15.32 -20.13
C ARG A 373 3.99 15.06 -21.62
N ALA A 374 5.08 15.43 -22.27
CA ALA A 374 5.25 15.31 -23.70
C ALA A 374 6.73 15.10 -24.02
N TYR A 375 6.98 14.55 -25.20
CA TYR A 375 8.32 14.38 -25.77
C TYR A 375 8.31 14.82 -27.21
N ASP A 376 9.23 15.71 -27.56
CA ASP A 376 9.44 16.13 -28.93
C ASP A 376 10.59 15.31 -29.54
N LYS A 377 10.24 14.40 -30.44
CA LYS A 377 11.19 13.54 -31.16
C LYS A 377 12.18 14.31 -32.03
N ASN A 378 11.84 15.54 -32.46
CA ASN A 378 12.71 16.33 -33.33
C ASN A 378 13.83 17.02 -32.54
N THR A 379 13.51 17.52 -31.34
CA THR A 379 14.45 18.25 -30.48
C THR A 379 15.12 17.36 -29.43
N GLY A 380 14.53 16.21 -29.10
CA GLY A 380 14.98 15.34 -28.02
C GLY A 380 14.64 15.86 -26.62
N LEU A 381 13.75 16.86 -26.54
CA LEU A 381 13.35 17.49 -25.29
C LEU A 381 12.05 16.89 -24.77
N ALA A 382 12.02 16.59 -23.46
CA ALA A 382 10.82 16.21 -22.75
C ALA A 382 10.31 17.34 -21.87
N GLU A 383 9.00 17.57 -21.92
CA GLU A 383 8.28 18.47 -21.04
C GLU A 383 8.00 17.76 -19.72
N ILE A 384 8.52 18.31 -18.62
CA ILE A 384 8.47 17.73 -17.29
C ILE A 384 7.59 18.61 -16.41
N LEU A 385 6.56 18.02 -15.80
CA LEU A 385 5.85 18.63 -14.69
C LEU A 385 6.60 18.34 -13.39
N VAL A 386 7.24 19.37 -12.85
CA VAL A 386 8.14 19.30 -11.70
C VAL A 386 7.34 19.22 -10.40
N LYS A 387 7.76 18.32 -9.51
CA LYS A 387 7.20 18.11 -8.17
C LYS A 387 8.15 18.59 -7.09
N ASN A 388 9.40 18.12 -7.15
CA ASN A 388 10.48 18.52 -6.25
C ASN A 388 11.64 19.10 -7.04
N LYS A 389 12.44 19.92 -6.38
CA LYS A 389 13.54 20.66 -6.98
C LYS A 389 14.62 19.74 -7.57
N PHE A 390 15.16 20.11 -8.72
CA PHE A 390 16.38 19.56 -9.33
C PHE A 390 17.07 20.62 -10.19
N ALA A 391 18.36 20.44 -10.46
CA ALA A 391 19.20 21.42 -11.17
C ALA A 391 19.97 20.80 -12.34
N VAL A 392 20.48 21.65 -13.23
CA VAL A 392 21.46 21.26 -14.24
C VAL A 392 22.70 20.68 -13.54
N GLY A 393 23.17 19.53 -14.03
CA GLY A 393 24.24 18.74 -13.42
C GLY A 393 23.78 17.68 -12.41
N ASP A 394 22.51 17.70 -11.96
CA ASP A 394 21.98 16.62 -11.12
C ASP A 394 21.92 15.30 -11.89
N LYS A 395 22.22 14.19 -11.19
CA LYS A 395 22.00 12.83 -11.68
C LYS A 395 20.57 12.41 -11.37
N LEU A 396 19.79 12.08 -12.40
CA LEU A 396 18.42 11.60 -12.28
C LEU A 396 18.31 10.16 -12.80
N GLU A 397 17.47 9.36 -12.16
CA GLU A 397 16.91 8.13 -12.73
C GLU A 397 15.68 8.51 -13.56
N PHE A 398 15.74 8.27 -14.86
CA PHE A 398 14.59 8.25 -15.75
C PHE A 398 13.92 6.88 -15.66
N ILE A 399 12.78 6.85 -14.99
CA ILE A 399 11.98 5.66 -14.73
C ILE A 399 10.93 5.56 -15.83
N HIS A 400 10.95 4.47 -16.59
CA HIS A 400 10.10 4.30 -17.77
C HIS A 400 9.58 2.85 -17.84
N PRO A 401 8.37 2.61 -18.41
CA PRO A 401 7.83 1.26 -18.62
C PRO A 401 8.77 0.27 -19.33
N GLU A 402 9.61 0.76 -20.23
CA GLU A 402 10.55 -0.06 -21.02
C GLU A 402 11.90 -0.28 -20.32
N GLY A 403 12.14 0.36 -19.17
CA GLY A 403 13.39 0.25 -18.42
C GLY A 403 13.86 1.59 -17.84
N ASN A 404 14.66 1.52 -16.78
CA ASN A 404 15.18 2.71 -16.11
C ASN A 404 16.54 3.11 -16.69
N HIS A 405 16.80 4.41 -16.76
CA HIS A 405 18.02 4.96 -17.33
C HIS A 405 18.59 6.07 -16.45
N ASP A 406 19.88 6.02 -16.16
CA ASP A 406 20.58 7.12 -15.53
C ASP A 406 20.83 8.25 -16.54
N ILE A 407 20.42 9.47 -16.17
CA ILE A 407 20.65 10.68 -16.96
C ILE A 407 21.34 11.75 -16.10
N ILE A 408 22.13 12.60 -16.75
CA ILE A 408 22.66 13.83 -16.16
C ILE A 408 21.91 14.97 -16.85
N VAL A 409 21.32 15.88 -16.08
CA VAL A 409 20.63 17.05 -16.63
C VAL A 409 21.67 17.97 -17.28
N LYS A 410 21.79 17.92 -18.61
CA LYS A 410 22.80 18.69 -19.36
C LYS A 410 22.40 20.15 -19.56
N SER A 411 21.12 20.37 -19.81
CA SER A 411 20.51 21.68 -20.02
C SER A 411 19.05 21.61 -19.58
N MET A 412 18.46 22.77 -19.30
CA MET A 412 17.08 22.89 -18.90
C MET A 412 16.52 24.23 -19.41
N GLU A 413 15.31 24.19 -19.94
CA GLU A 413 14.60 25.36 -20.44
C GLU A 413 13.23 25.50 -19.76
N ASP A 414 12.74 26.72 -19.62
CA ASP A 414 11.33 26.95 -19.31
C ASP A 414 10.44 26.69 -20.55
N LEU A 415 9.11 26.80 -20.39
CA LEU A 415 8.19 26.64 -21.53
C LEU A 415 8.31 27.74 -22.60
N HIS A 416 9.01 28.83 -22.31
CA HIS A 416 9.25 29.94 -23.23
C HIS A 416 10.59 29.81 -23.96
N GLY A 417 11.38 28.75 -23.68
CA GLY A 417 12.68 28.50 -24.29
C GLY A 417 13.83 29.27 -23.65
N HIS A 418 13.64 29.85 -22.45
CA HIS A 418 14.75 30.46 -21.72
C HIS A 418 15.51 29.39 -20.94
N GLU A 419 16.84 29.42 -21.03
CA GLU A 419 17.69 28.55 -20.22
C GLU A 419 17.55 28.86 -18.73
N ILE A 420 17.36 27.81 -17.94
CA ILE A 420 17.29 27.86 -16.49
C ILE A 420 18.27 26.85 -15.89
N GLN A 421 18.82 27.17 -14.71
CA GLN A 421 19.77 26.28 -14.03
C GLN A 421 19.09 25.38 -13.00
N GLU A 422 17.87 25.72 -12.59
CA GLU A 422 17.17 25.07 -11.50
C GLU A 422 15.66 25.09 -11.73
N ALA A 423 15.01 23.95 -11.48
CA ALA A 423 13.57 23.86 -11.35
C ALA A 423 13.19 23.88 -9.87
N SER A 424 12.43 24.89 -9.43
CA SER A 424 12.18 25.15 -8.00
C SER A 424 11.19 24.19 -7.31
N GLY A 425 10.56 23.25 -8.04
CA GLY A 425 9.48 22.40 -7.51
C GLY A 425 8.08 23.01 -7.67
N GLY A 426 7.07 22.37 -7.09
CA GLY A 426 5.74 22.98 -6.92
C GLY A 426 4.86 23.11 -8.16
N GLY A 427 5.03 22.26 -9.17
CA GLY A 427 4.22 22.28 -10.40
C GLY A 427 4.78 23.14 -11.53
N TYR A 428 6.04 23.57 -11.42
CA TYR A 428 6.77 24.18 -12.54
C TYR A 428 6.82 23.24 -13.74
N GLU A 429 6.87 23.79 -14.94
CA GLU A 429 7.03 23.02 -16.17
C GLU A 429 8.34 23.43 -16.86
N VAL A 430 9.16 22.42 -17.16
CA VAL A 430 10.50 22.62 -17.75
C VAL A 430 10.73 21.62 -18.87
N LYS A 431 11.66 21.93 -19.77
CA LYS A 431 12.11 21.04 -20.83
C LYS A 431 13.53 20.59 -20.56
N ILE A 432 13.78 19.28 -20.61
CA ILE A 432 15.13 18.72 -20.48
C ILE A 432 15.40 17.66 -21.57
N PRO A 433 16.65 17.49 -22.01
CA PRO A 433 17.01 16.43 -22.92
C PRO A 433 17.00 15.06 -22.22
N ILE A 434 16.29 14.09 -22.80
CA ILE A 434 16.25 12.69 -22.31
C ILE A 434 16.35 11.69 -23.47
N PRO A 435 16.68 10.41 -23.21
CA PRO A 435 16.68 9.38 -24.25
C PRO A 435 15.33 9.29 -24.96
N ALA A 436 15.30 8.81 -26.20
CA ALA A 436 14.05 8.63 -26.94
C ALA A 436 13.20 7.47 -26.38
N PHE A 437 11.88 7.66 -26.34
CA PHE A 437 10.90 6.66 -25.89
C PHE A 437 9.58 6.83 -26.63
N GLU A 438 8.69 5.83 -26.51
CA GLU A 438 7.37 5.84 -27.14
C GLU A 438 6.22 6.18 -26.19
N ASN A 439 6.38 5.98 -24.87
CA ASN A 439 5.32 6.13 -23.88
C ASN A 439 5.51 7.35 -22.97
N ASN A 440 4.51 8.24 -22.90
CA ASN A 440 4.58 9.45 -22.07
C ASN A 440 4.42 9.21 -20.55
N LEU A 441 4.36 7.96 -20.09
CA LEU A 441 4.23 7.61 -18.66
C LEU A 441 5.59 7.56 -17.92
N GLY A 442 6.55 8.36 -18.36
CA GLY A 442 7.88 8.46 -17.74
C GLY A 442 7.89 9.31 -16.47
N LEU A 443 8.78 8.95 -15.54
CA LEU A 443 8.95 9.58 -14.23
C LEU A 443 10.43 9.89 -13.99
N LEU A 444 10.72 10.93 -13.20
CA LEU A 444 12.08 11.33 -12.86
C LEU A 444 12.28 11.30 -11.34
N ALA A 445 13.37 10.69 -10.90
CA ALA A 445 13.82 10.73 -9.51
C ALA A 445 15.29 11.14 -9.42
N ARG A 446 15.64 12.08 -8.56
CA ARG A 446 17.03 12.53 -8.36
C ARG A 446 17.74 11.66 -7.33
N TYR A 447 18.99 11.29 -7.60
CA TYR A 447 19.87 10.69 -6.60
C TYR A 447 20.31 11.74 -5.57
N ILE A 448 20.05 11.48 -4.30
CA ILE A 448 20.47 12.28 -3.16
C ILE A 448 21.81 11.74 -2.65
N LYS A 449 22.72 12.64 -2.27
CA LYS A 449 24.04 12.31 -1.72
C LYS A 449 24.02 12.15 -0.22
#